data_AF-A0A9W3SKQ9-F1
#
_entry.id   AF-A0A9W3SKQ9-F1
#
_cell.length_a   1.000
_cell.length_b   1.000
_cell.length_c   1.000
_cell.angle_alpha   90.00
_cell.angle_beta   90.00
_cell.angle_gamma   90.00
#
_symmetry.space_group_name_H-M   'P 1'
#
loop_
_entity.id
_entity.type
_entity.pdbx_description
1 polymer ?
#
loop_
_entity_poly.entity_id
_entity_poly.type
_entity_poly.pdbx_seq_one_letter_code
_entity_poly.pdbx_strand_id
1 'polypeptide(L)'
;MLDELQRVQIALHDMLSQPDLKKINISKLCLEAGISRRTFYLRYGKINNCIEACILLELKKELRKNEKNSLRQILNSLCSYIQKHKQYFYNAYNLSEENCMCEKMREHFFQYIRSYVYKRGSFSELILKQLTNILYDRICFWISHSCNKSYSYLLEDLAIIIELIDFQKHVCSHQYQVFNFSHYYLNCD
;
A
#
# COMPACT_ATOMS: atom_id res chain seq x y z
N MET A 1 -27.48 -3.83 6.88
CA MET A 1 -26.73 -3.16 7.96
C MET A 1 -25.24 -3.27 7.60
N LEU A 2 -24.49 -2.16 7.54
CA LEU A 2 -23.05 -2.21 7.26
C LEU A 2 -22.32 -2.93 8.40
N ASP A 3 -21.24 -3.64 8.10
CA ASP A 3 -20.35 -4.20 9.13
C ASP A 3 -19.71 -3.08 9.97
N GLU A 4 -19.32 -3.38 11.21
CA GLU A 4 -18.71 -2.40 12.12
C GLU A 4 -17.46 -1.74 11.50
N LEU A 5 -16.59 -2.54 10.89
CA LEU A 5 -15.37 -2.04 10.25
C LEU A 5 -15.70 -1.11 9.07
N GLN A 6 -16.79 -1.37 8.35
CA GLN A 6 -17.23 -0.50 7.24
C GLN A 6 -17.74 0.84 7.76
N ARG A 7 -18.49 0.88 8.87
CA ARG A 7 -18.94 2.15 9.47
C ARG A 7 -17.77 2.99 9.97
N VAL A 8 -16.81 2.34 10.64
CA VAL A 8 -15.57 3.01 11.08
C VAL A 8 -14.77 3.51 9.88
N GLN A 9 -14.64 2.72 8.81
CA GLN A 9 -13.96 3.13 7.59
C GLN A 9 -14.59 4.38 6.96
N ILE A 10 -15.92 4.44 6.85
CA ILE A 10 -16.62 5.59 6.26
C ILE A 10 -16.38 6.85 7.10
N ALA A 11 -16.66 6.77 8.41
CA ALA A 11 -16.47 7.92 9.31
C ALA A 11 -15.01 8.40 9.31
N LEU A 12 -14.06 7.47 9.36
CA LEU A 12 -12.65 7.81 9.34
C LEU A 12 -12.22 8.45 8.01
N HIS A 13 -12.70 7.93 6.88
CA HIS A 13 -12.42 8.49 5.56
C HIS A 13 -12.91 9.94 5.46
N ASP A 14 -14.12 10.22 5.94
CA ASP A 14 -14.71 11.56 5.91
C ASP A 14 -13.96 12.55 6.80
N MET A 15 -13.53 12.10 7.98
CA MET A 15 -12.69 12.89 8.88
C MET A 15 -11.33 13.21 8.26
N LEU A 16 -10.65 12.19 7.72
CA LEU A 16 -9.33 12.32 7.09
C LEU A 16 -9.38 13.08 5.76
N SER A 17 -10.54 13.23 5.12
CA SER A 17 -10.71 14.03 3.91
C SER A 17 -10.77 15.54 4.17
N GLN A 18 -10.76 15.98 5.43
CA GLN A 18 -10.83 17.40 5.80
C GLN A 18 -9.47 18.11 5.61
N PRO A 19 -9.41 19.27 4.93
CA PRO A 19 -8.15 19.94 4.60
C PRO A 19 -7.36 20.44 5.83
N ASP A 20 -8.04 20.87 6.89
CA ASP A 20 -7.42 21.45 8.10
C ASP A 20 -7.36 20.48 9.30
N LEU A 21 -7.34 19.17 9.02
CA LEU A 21 -7.34 18.16 10.09
C LEU A 21 -5.99 18.15 10.85
N LYS A 22 -6.01 18.63 12.09
CA LYS A 22 -4.83 18.60 12.98
C LYS A 22 -4.67 17.30 13.77
N LYS A 23 -5.80 16.66 14.11
CA LYS A 23 -5.84 15.40 14.86
C LYS A 23 -7.19 14.72 14.69
N ILE A 24 -7.20 13.41 14.81
CA ILE A 24 -8.44 12.63 14.81
C ILE A 24 -9.00 12.58 16.23
N ASN A 25 -10.25 13.02 16.39
CA ASN A 25 -10.96 12.88 17.66
C ASN A 25 -11.66 11.51 17.73
N ILE A 26 -11.10 10.58 18.53
CA ILE A 26 -11.65 9.23 18.71
C ILE A 26 -13.10 9.25 19.19
N SER A 27 -13.49 10.21 20.04
CA SER A 27 -14.88 10.30 20.52
C SER A 27 -15.83 10.65 19.40
N LYS A 28 -15.44 11.57 18.51
CA LYS A 28 -16.22 11.95 17.32
C LYS A 28 -16.30 10.78 16.33
N LEU A 29 -15.17 10.12 16.06
CA LEU A 29 -15.12 8.92 15.21
C LEU A 29 -16.06 7.82 15.72
N CYS A 30 -16.03 7.53 17.02
CA CYS A 30 -16.89 6.52 17.65
C CYS A 30 -18.37 6.88 17.51
N LEU A 31 -18.72 8.15 17.72
CA LEU A 31 -20.09 8.66 17.59
C LEU A 31 -20.59 8.54 16.15
N GLU A 32 -19.80 8.95 15.16
CA GLU A 32 -20.15 8.86 13.73
C GLU A 32 -20.25 7.41 13.24
N ALA A 33 -19.37 6.52 13.72
CA ALA A 33 -19.37 5.11 13.36
C ALA A 33 -20.42 4.27 14.12
N GLY A 34 -21.08 4.84 15.13
CA GLY A 34 -22.04 4.15 15.99
C GLY A 34 -21.40 3.03 16.82
N ILE A 35 -20.19 3.25 17.36
CA ILE A 35 -19.49 2.32 18.25
C ILE A 35 -19.14 2.99 19.58
N SER A 36 -18.99 2.18 20.63
CA SER A 36 -18.48 2.70 21.91
C SER A 36 -16.97 2.92 21.85
N ARG A 37 -16.44 3.86 22.67
CA ARG A 37 -14.99 4.02 22.85
C ARG A 37 -14.34 2.73 23.36
N ARG A 38 -15.03 1.96 24.21
CA ARG A 38 -14.56 0.65 24.69
C ARG A 38 -14.36 -0.32 23.54
N THR A 39 -15.31 -0.39 22.61
CA THR A 39 -15.22 -1.21 21.40
C THR A 39 -14.03 -0.78 20.53
N PHE A 40 -13.85 0.53 20.34
CA PHE A 40 -12.72 1.07 19.59
C PHE A 40 -11.37 0.61 20.17
N TYR A 41 -11.15 0.82 21.48
CA TYR A 41 -9.89 0.45 22.12
C TYR A 41 -9.68 -1.06 22.17
N LEU A 42 -10.74 -1.85 22.31
CA LEU A 42 -10.65 -3.31 22.24
C LEU A 42 -10.20 -3.82 20.87
N ARG A 43 -10.68 -3.19 19.79
CA ARG A 43 -10.37 -3.64 18.41
C ARG A 43 -9.07 -3.08 17.87
N TYR A 44 -8.83 -1.79 18.05
CA TYR A 44 -7.73 -1.09 17.40
C TYR A 44 -6.60 -0.74 18.37
N GLY A 45 -6.89 -0.58 19.67
CA GLY A 45 -5.91 -0.16 20.68
C GLY A 45 -5.50 1.31 20.55
N LYS A 46 -5.07 1.76 19.36
CA LYS A 46 -4.70 3.15 19.06
C LYS A 46 -5.24 3.59 17.69
N ILE A 47 -5.27 4.91 17.46
CA ILE A 47 -5.79 5.47 16.21
C ILE A 47 -5.00 5.05 14.98
N ASN A 48 -3.67 4.92 15.08
CA ASN A 48 -2.83 4.49 13.96
C ASN A 48 -3.24 3.11 13.43
N ASN A 49 -3.54 2.16 14.32
CA ASN A 49 -3.98 0.82 13.93
C ASN A 49 -5.35 0.86 13.24
N CYS A 50 -6.23 1.78 13.65
CA CYS A 50 -7.51 2.00 12.99
C CYS A 50 -7.32 2.57 11.57
N ILE A 51 -6.46 3.59 11.43
CA ILE A 51 -6.10 4.16 10.11
C ILE A 51 -5.53 3.09 9.19
N GLU A 52 -4.56 2.31 9.68
CA GLU A 52 -3.93 1.22 8.94
C GLU A 52 -4.98 0.20 8.47
N ALA A 53 -5.85 -0.27 9.37
CA ALA A 53 -6.89 -1.24 9.04
C ALA A 53 -7.89 -0.72 8.00
N CYS A 54 -8.31 0.54 8.12
CA CYS A 54 -9.24 1.17 7.18
C CYS A 54 -8.62 1.37 5.80
N ILE A 55 -7.38 1.86 5.72
CA ILE A 55 -6.65 1.98 4.45
C ILE A 55 -6.46 0.61 3.82
N LEU A 56 -6.00 -0.39 4.58
CA LEU A 56 -5.80 -1.74 4.06
C LEU A 56 -7.08 -2.33 3.47
N LEU A 57 -8.22 -2.14 4.16
CA LEU A 57 -9.51 -2.59 3.65
C LEU A 57 -9.89 -1.90 2.33
N GLU A 58 -9.64 -0.59 2.24
CA GLU A 58 -9.94 0.22 1.06
C GLU A 58 -9.06 -0.18 -0.13
N LEU A 59 -7.75 -0.24 0.07
CA LEU A 59 -6.81 -0.63 -0.97
C LEU A 59 -7.06 -2.08 -1.41
N LYS A 60 -7.36 -3.01 -0.50
CA LYS A 60 -7.74 -4.39 -0.87
C LYS A 60 -8.98 -4.43 -1.75
N LYS A 61 -9.99 -3.58 -1.50
CA LYS A 61 -11.19 -3.49 -2.35
C LYS A 61 -10.83 -3.00 -3.74
N GLU A 62 -10.02 -1.94 -3.86
CA GLU A 62 -9.59 -1.40 -5.16
C GLU A 62 -8.71 -2.38 -5.95
N LEU A 63 -7.80 -3.06 -5.26
CA LEU A 63 -6.90 -4.04 -5.87
C LEU A 63 -7.64 -5.30 -6.35
N ARG A 64 -8.70 -5.74 -5.64
CA ARG A 64 -9.54 -6.88 -6.05
C ARG A 64 -10.32 -6.62 -7.34
N LYS A 65 -10.75 -5.37 -7.58
CA LYS A 65 -11.45 -5.00 -8.83
C LYS A 65 -10.59 -5.23 -10.08
N ASN A 66 -9.27 -5.31 -9.91
CA ASN A 66 -8.29 -5.37 -10.99
C ASN A 66 -7.48 -6.69 -11.01
N GLU A 67 -7.95 -7.75 -10.35
CA GLU A 67 -7.15 -8.97 -10.11
C GLU A 67 -6.64 -9.67 -11.41
N LYS A 68 -7.39 -9.54 -12.51
CA LYS A 68 -7.05 -10.13 -13.82
C LYS A 68 -6.16 -9.24 -14.68
N ASN A 69 -5.87 -8.02 -14.25
CA ASN A 69 -5.18 -7.02 -15.06
C ASN A 69 -3.65 -7.18 -15.00
N SER A 70 -2.93 -6.45 -15.86
CA SER A 70 -1.47 -6.33 -15.75
C SER A 70 -1.05 -5.53 -14.51
N LEU A 71 0.20 -5.67 -14.05
CA LEU A 71 0.68 -4.94 -12.88
C LEU A 71 0.59 -3.42 -13.12
N ARG A 72 0.92 -2.97 -14.33
CA ARG A 72 0.76 -1.56 -14.75
C ARG A 72 -0.68 -1.08 -14.61
N GLN A 73 -1.65 -1.86 -15.05
CA GLN A 73 -3.07 -1.50 -14.93
C GLN A 73 -3.55 -1.48 -13.48
N ILE A 74 -3.08 -2.42 -12.65
CA ILE A 74 -3.38 -2.45 -11.22
C ILE A 74 -2.83 -1.20 -10.53
N LEU A 75 -1.56 -0.87 -10.76
CA LEU A 75 -0.93 0.33 -10.19
C LEU A 75 -1.55 1.62 -10.73
N ASN A 76 -1.97 1.64 -11.99
CA ASN A 76 -2.70 2.77 -12.55
C ASN A 76 -4.02 3.01 -11.83
N SER A 77 -4.84 1.97 -11.62
CA SER A 77 -6.09 2.07 -10.86
C SER A 77 -5.84 2.49 -9.41
N LEU A 78 -4.81 1.93 -8.76
CA LEU A 78 -4.42 2.28 -7.40
C LEU A 78 -4.01 3.75 -7.29
N CYS A 79 -3.10 4.23 -8.15
CA CYS A 79 -2.62 5.60 -8.08
C CYS A 79 -3.71 6.61 -8.47
N SER A 80 -4.55 6.27 -9.45
CA SER A 80 -5.73 7.08 -9.80
C SER A 80 -6.68 7.23 -8.61
N TYR A 81 -6.94 6.15 -7.89
CA TYR A 81 -7.74 6.19 -6.66
C TYR A 81 -7.09 7.07 -5.59
N ILE A 82 -5.80 6.90 -5.33
CA ILE A 82 -5.07 7.71 -4.35
C ILE A 82 -5.12 9.20 -4.72
N GLN A 83 -4.92 9.57 -5.99
CA GLN A 83 -4.98 10.97 -6.42
C GLN A 83 -6.38 11.56 -6.25
N LYS A 84 -7.43 10.78 -6.57
CA LYS A 84 -8.83 11.19 -6.37
C LYS A 84 -9.13 11.47 -4.91
N HIS A 85 -8.54 10.70 -4.00
CA HIS A 85 -8.72 10.79 -2.55
C HIS A 85 -7.47 11.37 -1.85
N LYS A 86 -6.73 12.28 -2.51
CA LYS A 86 -5.41 12.73 -2.05
C LYS A 86 -5.38 13.30 -0.63
N GLN A 87 -6.41 14.04 -0.22
CA GLN A 87 -6.45 14.65 1.12
C GLN A 87 -6.54 13.57 2.22
N TYR A 88 -7.36 12.54 1.97
CA TYR A 88 -7.49 11.39 2.85
C TYR A 88 -6.15 10.68 3.07
N PHE A 89 -5.47 10.31 1.97
CA PHE A 89 -4.18 9.62 2.05
C PHE A 89 -3.07 10.50 2.64
N TYR A 90 -3.04 11.79 2.29
CA TYR A 90 -2.08 12.75 2.85
C TYR A 90 -2.25 12.91 4.37
N ASN A 91 -3.49 13.11 4.83
CA ASN A 91 -3.75 13.24 6.27
C ASN A 91 -3.49 11.93 7.01
N ALA A 92 -3.83 10.78 6.41
CA ALA A 92 -3.54 9.49 7.01
C ALA A 92 -2.04 9.28 7.19
N TYR A 93 -1.23 9.67 6.19
CA TYR A 93 0.23 9.60 6.24
C TYR A 93 0.80 10.47 7.36
N ASN A 94 0.33 11.71 7.50
CA ASN A 94 0.90 12.69 8.42
C ASN A 94 0.40 12.60 9.86
N LEU A 95 -0.84 12.14 10.09
CA LEU A 95 -1.46 12.13 11.43
C LEU A 95 -1.20 10.85 12.22
N SER A 96 -0.57 9.88 11.62
CA SER A 96 -0.10 8.66 12.27
C SER A 96 1.25 8.89 12.95
N GLU A 97 1.34 8.60 14.25
CA GLU A 97 2.55 8.82 15.07
C GLU A 97 3.82 8.06 14.59
N GLU A 98 3.68 7.04 13.72
CA GLU A 98 4.80 6.25 13.17
C GLU A 98 4.78 6.16 11.62
N ASN A 99 4.06 7.07 10.95
CA ASN A 99 3.63 6.95 9.54
C ASN A 99 2.71 5.72 9.33
N CYS A 100 1.46 5.91 8.89
CA CYS A 100 0.49 4.83 8.67
C CYS A 100 0.93 3.90 7.53
N MET A 101 1.87 4.40 6.73
CA MET A 101 2.67 3.68 5.76
C MET A 101 3.86 2.99 6.44
N CYS A 102 3.58 2.30 7.54
CA CYS A 102 4.57 1.59 8.35
C CYS A 102 4.97 0.26 7.68
N GLU A 103 5.93 -0.44 8.27
CA GLU A 103 6.40 -1.76 7.80
C GLU A 103 5.27 -2.79 7.58
N LYS A 104 4.17 -2.70 8.34
CA LYS A 104 3.01 -3.59 8.14
C LYS A 104 2.28 -3.33 6.81
N MET A 105 2.09 -2.06 6.46
CA MET A 105 1.46 -1.69 5.19
C MET A 105 2.36 -2.08 4.01
N ARG A 106 3.68 -1.90 4.17
CA ARG A 106 4.68 -2.37 3.21
C ARG A 106 4.61 -3.89 3.04
N GLU A 107 4.55 -4.65 4.12
CA GLU A 107 4.42 -6.11 4.07
C GLU A 107 3.11 -6.53 3.38
N HIS A 108 1.99 -5.87 3.66
CA HIS A 108 0.74 -6.13 2.95
C HIS A 108 0.80 -5.84 1.45
N PHE A 109 1.49 -4.76 1.06
CA PHE A 109 1.74 -4.43 -0.33
C PHE A 109 2.62 -5.49 -1.00
N PHE A 110 3.69 -5.92 -0.33
CA PHE A 110 4.54 -7.03 -0.78
C PHE A 110 3.75 -8.32 -0.98
N GLN A 111 2.95 -8.75 0.00
CA GLN A 111 2.13 -9.96 -0.13
C GLN A 111 1.15 -9.90 -1.30
N TYR A 112 0.62 -8.71 -1.62
CA TYR A 112 -0.23 -8.53 -2.78
C TYR A 112 0.55 -8.73 -4.09
N ILE A 113 1.70 -8.06 -4.25
CA ILE A 113 2.56 -8.19 -5.43
C ILE A 113 3.09 -9.62 -5.57
N ARG A 114 3.45 -10.27 -4.46
CA ARG A 114 3.84 -11.67 -4.40
C ARG A 114 2.75 -12.61 -4.91
N SER A 115 1.51 -12.41 -4.48
CA SER A 115 0.36 -13.17 -4.99
C SER A 115 0.13 -12.93 -6.49
N TYR A 116 0.34 -11.71 -6.96
CA TYR A 116 0.25 -11.35 -8.38
C TYR A 116 1.28 -12.14 -9.22
N VAL A 117 2.56 -12.17 -8.79
CA VAL A 117 3.63 -12.85 -9.53
C VAL A 117 3.54 -14.37 -9.41
N TYR A 118 3.18 -14.89 -8.23
CA TYR A 118 3.03 -16.34 -8.00
C TYR A 118 2.07 -17.00 -8.99
N LYS A 119 0.98 -16.31 -9.36
CA LYS A 119 0.00 -16.79 -10.35
C LYS A 119 0.54 -16.79 -11.79
N ARG A 120 1.71 -16.20 -12.05
CA ARG A 120 2.25 -15.90 -13.39
C ARG A 120 3.57 -16.62 -13.70
N GLY A 121 4.17 -17.29 -12.73
CA GLY A 121 5.34 -18.15 -12.94
C GLY A 121 6.38 -18.05 -11.83
N SER A 122 7.58 -18.56 -12.10
CA SER A 122 8.73 -18.54 -11.19
C SER A 122 9.23 -17.12 -10.92
N PHE A 123 9.74 -16.86 -9.72
CA PHE A 123 10.32 -15.57 -9.33
C PHE A 123 11.30 -15.73 -8.17
N SER A 124 12.12 -14.69 -7.94
CA SER A 124 13.02 -14.61 -6.78
C SER A 124 12.36 -13.76 -5.68
N GLU A 125 12.15 -14.36 -4.51
CA GLU A 125 11.58 -13.67 -3.33
C GLU A 125 12.40 -12.43 -2.93
N LEU A 126 13.73 -12.54 -2.97
CA LEU A 126 14.63 -11.44 -2.61
C LEU A 126 14.50 -10.26 -3.57
N ILE A 127 14.60 -10.53 -4.88
CA ILE A 127 14.49 -9.50 -5.92
C ILE A 127 13.08 -8.88 -5.87
N LEU A 128 12.05 -9.71 -5.76
CA LEU A 128 10.67 -9.24 -5.67
C LEU A 128 10.46 -8.31 -4.48
N LYS A 129 10.99 -8.66 -3.30
CA LYS A 129 10.89 -7.82 -2.10
C LYS A 129 11.59 -6.48 -2.29
N GLN A 130 12.79 -6.48 -2.87
CA GLN A 130 13.52 -5.24 -3.17
C GLN A 130 12.74 -4.34 -4.15
N LEU A 131 12.29 -4.89 -5.28
CA LEU A 131 11.53 -4.13 -6.28
C LEU A 131 10.21 -3.59 -5.69
N THR A 132 9.53 -4.40 -4.88
CA THR A 132 8.26 -4.00 -4.24
C THR A 132 8.46 -2.91 -3.20
N ASN A 133 9.56 -2.95 -2.45
CA ASN A 133 9.91 -1.86 -1.51
C ASN A 133 10.16 -0.55 -2.28
N ILE A 134 10.87 -0.60 -3.40
CA ILE A 134 11.09 0.60 -4.23
C ILE A 134 9.75 1.14 -4.76
N LEU A 135 8.86 0.27 -5.27
CA LEU A 135 7.50 0.69 -5.68
C LEU A 135 6.77 1.38 -4.52
N TYR A 136 6.76 0.74 -3.36
CA TYR A 136 6.07 1.22 -2.17
C TYR A 136 6.58 2.59 -1.72
N ASP A 137 7.91 2.74 -1.63
CA ASP A 137 8.56 3.96 -1.17
C ASP A 137 8.29 5.13 -2.12
N ARG A 138 8.28 4.88 -3.44
CA ARG A 138 7.95 5.90 -4.43
C ARG A 138 6.49 6.36 -4.34
N ILE A 139 5.55 5.43 -4.13
CA ILE A 139 4.13 5.77 -3.91
C ILE A 139 3.96 6.56 -2.61
N CYS A 140 4.59 6.13 -1.52
CA CYS A 140 4.52 6.82 -0.23
C CYS A 140 5.15 8.20 -0.29
N PHE A 141 6.28 8.35 -1.00
CA PHE A 141 6.90 9.64 -1.25
C PHE A 141 5.94 10.58 -1.98
N TRP A 142 5.29 10.11 -3.05
CA TRP A 142 4.29 10.90 -3.77
C TRP A 142 3.09 11.30 -2.89
N ILE A 143 2.60 10.41 -2.04
CA ILE A 143 1.52 10.71 -1.06
C ILE A 143 1.96 11.78 -0.05
N SER A 144 3.17 11.64 0.52
CA SER A 144 3.71 12.59 1.51
C SER A 144 3.87 14.01 0.95
N HIS A 145 3.97 14.15 -0.37
CA HIS A 145 4.00 15.43 -1.10
C HIS A 145 2.62 15.83 -1.65
N SER A 146 1.55 15.40 -0.95
CA SER A 146 0.14 15.74 -1.24
C SER A 146 -0.35 15.35 -2.63
N CYS A 147 0.29 14.35 -3.27
CA CYS A 147 0.00 13.96 -4.64
C CYS A 147 0.04 15.17 -5.61
N ASN A 148 1.00 16.07 -5.42
CA ASN A 148 1.08 17.35 -6.15
C ASN A 148 1.25 17.19 -7.66
N LYS A 149 2.00 16.17 -8.10
CA LYS A 149 2.16 15.79 -9.50
C LYS A 149 1.11 14.76 -9.90
N SER A 150 0.73 14.79 -11.18
CA SER A 150 -0.11 13.75 -11.78
C SER A 150 0.54 12.37 -11.60
N TYR A 151 -0.27 11.38 -11.24
CA TYR A 151 0.17 9.99 -11.11
C TYR A 151 0.73 9.41 -12.42
N SER A 152 0.47 10.03 -13.58
CA SER A 152 1.06 9.62 -14.86
C SER A 152 2.59 9.65 -14.82
N TYR A 153 3.18 10.70 -14.24
CA TYR A 153 4.65 10.80 -14.08
C TYR A 153 5.18 9.72 -13.12
N LEU A 154 4.44 9.45 -12.04
CA LEU A 154 4.80 8.36 -11.13
C LEU A 154 4.78 7.01 -11.86
N LEU A 155 3.79 6.74 -12.72
CA LEU A 155 3.74 5.48 -13.47
C LEU A 155 4.85 5.36 -14.52
N GLU A 156 5.28 6.47 -15.12
CA GLU A 156 6.45 6.50 -16.00
C GLU A 156 7.73 6.18 -15.22
N ASP A 157 7.94 6.82 -14.06
CA ASP A 157 9.08 6.56 -13.18
C ASP A 157 9.11 5.10 -12.68
N LEU A 158 7.93 4.50 -12.48
CA LEU A 158 7.79 3.11 -12.03
C LEU A 158 7.84 2.08 -13.17
N ALA A 159 7.84 2.50 -14.43
CA ALA A 159 7.69 1.59 -15.58
C ALA A 159 8.76 0.49 -15.61
N ILE A 160 10.02 0.86 -15.41
CA ILE A 160 11.15 -0.10 -15.40
C ILE A 160 10.97 -1.13 -14.28
N ILE A 161 10.54 -0.71 -13.08
CA ILE A 161 10.36 -1.61 -11.94
C ILE A 161 9.20 -2.58 -12.21
N ILE A 162 8.12 -2.09 -12.83
CA ILE A 162 6.97 -2.90 -13.22
C ILE A 162 7.41 -3.97 -14.23
N GLU A 163 8.16 -3.58 -15.26
CA GLU A 163 8.69 -4.50 -16.26
C GLU A 163 9.63 -5.54 -15.64
N LEU A 164 10.52 -5.14 -14.73
CA LEU A 164 11.41 -6.07 -14.02
C LEU A 164 10.63 -7.11 -13.18
N ILE A 165 9.52 -6.71 -12.55
CA ILE A 165 8.64 -7.63 -11.83
C ILE A 165 7.99 -8.63 -12.79
N ASP A 166 7.41 -8.15 -13.90
CA ASP A 166 6.73 -9.00 -14.89
C ASP A 166 7.71 -9.92 -15.63
N PHE A 167 8.97 -9.50 -15.79
CA PHE A 167 10.00 -10.26 -16.49
C PHE A 167 10.62 -11.39 -15.64
N GLN A 168 10.42 -11.41 -14.32
CA GLN A 168 10.98 -12.45 -13.44
C GLN A 168 10.62 -13.87 -13.89
N LYS A 169 9.41 -14.07 -14.42
CA LYS A 169 8.98 -15.38 -14.93
C LYS A 169 9.89 -15.90 -16.05
N HIS A 170 10.47 -15.02 -16.87
CA HIS A 170 11.35 -15.40 -17.96
C HIS A 170 12.77 -15.70 -17.46
N VAL A 171 13.28 -14.84 -16.57
CA VAL A 171 14.62 -15.02 -15.97
C VAL A 171 14.69 -16.28 -15.12
N CYS A 172 13.64 -16.58 -14.35
CA CYS A 172 13.62 -17.68 -13.39
C CYS A 172 13.06 -19.01 -13.95
N SER A 173 12.44 -19.02 -15.14
CA SER A 173 11.93 -20.26 -15.77
C SER A 173 12.95 -20.95 -16.67
N HIS A 174 13.96 -20.21 -17.14
CA HIS A 174 15.04 -20.75 -17.93
C HIS A 174 16.26 -21.01 -17.06
N GLN A 175 17.09 -21.97 -17.47
CA GLN A 175 18.42 -22.34 -16.94
C GLN A 175 19.44 -21.19 -16.91
N TYR A 176 19.01 -19.93 -16.93
CA TYR A 176 19.89 -18.81 -16.74
C TYR A 176 20.03 -18.53 -15.25
N GLN A 177 21.11 -19.03 -14.67
CA GLN A 177 21.72 -18.53 -13.44
C GLN A 177 22.16 -17.06 -13.60
N VAL A 178 21.31 -16.13 -14.07
CA VAL A 178 21.73 -14.72 -14.31
C VAL A 178 22.06 -14.00 -13.02
N PHE A 179 21.66 -14.53 -11.87
CA PHE A 179 22.05 -14.01 -10.57
C PHE A 179 22.54 -15.12 -9.66
N ASN A 180 23.62 -15.79 -10.07
CA ASN A 180 24.46 -16.46 -9.09
C ASN A 180 25.25 -15.40 -8.29
N PHE A 181 24.64 -14.86 -7.23
CA PHE A 181 25.32 -13.96 -6.30
C PHE A 181 26.39 -14.68 -5.45
N SER A 182 26.63 -15.99 -5.64
CA SER A 182 27.73 -16.69 -4.96
C SER A 182 29.11 -16.10 -5.28
N HIS A 183 29.25 -15.33 -6.37
CA HIS A 183 30.51 -14.64 -6.68
C HIS A 183 30.70 -13.29 -5.97
N TYR A 184 29.68 -12.75 -5.29
CA TYR A 184 29.77 -11.47 -4.56
C TYR A 184 29.93 -11.63 -3.04
N TYR A 185 29.87 -12.86 -2.51
CA TYR A 185 30.25 -13.16 -1.14
C TYR A 185 31.71 -13.60 -1.08
N LEU A 186 32.59 -12.59 -0.96
CA LEU A 186 33.83 -12.58 -0.17
C LEU A 186 34.60 -13.91 -0.04
N ASN A 187 35.72 -14.01 -0.77
CA ASN A 187 36.94 -14.52 -0.15
C ASN A 187 37.40 -13.46 0.85
N CYS A 188 36.96 -13.58 2.09
CA CYS A 188 37.68 -13.04 3.24
C CYS A 188 38.60 -14.15 3.74
N ASP A 189 39.83 -14.16 3.26
CA ASP A 189 40.97 -14.63 4.04
C ASP A 189 41.59 -13.42 4.77
#